data_AF-A0A2E8RVY9-F1
#
_entry.id   AF-A0A2E8RVY9-F1
#
_cell.length_a   1.000
_cell.length_b   1.000
_cell.length_c   1.000
_cell.angle_alpha   90.00
_cell.angle_beta   90.00
_cell.angle_gamma   90.00
#
_symmetry.space_group_name_H-M   'P 1'
#
loop_
_entity.id
_entity.type
_entity.pdbx_description
1 polymer ?
#
loop_
_entity_poly.entity_id
_entity_poly.type
_entity_poly.pdbx_seq_one_letter_code
_entity_poly.pdbx_strand_id
1 'polypeptide(L)'
;MCELEDCMNPQGTAVSQLSTQSLKSLGIVHPPDWQMPQGGAGRQFTNAFRPEDRNTQSDPARVFRSASSNKFHTDSARVISEKLEAFLDKMSKAVATGWGMWMTSSMVAGVMVNGPVAVFSPGCLQGPPMTGLILSAGAPMSTPNESRYTVAIAKAIGTSWQSWHLGLTGTLSYPPCAVFPGPVAAGIPNIPIPVAALSSPGESMLKKSALSSLMMANYGAPDHAYASEIFDSMADAFDQTFTTWKTSTILTNVLATGAVPTWSPAWMPVAPVVGGVGMGASCLV
;
A
#
# COMPACT_ATOMS: atom_id res chain seq x y z
N MET A 1 13.12 22.36 4.14
CA MET A 1 13.53 21.07 4.75
C MET A 1 12.60 19.91 4.34
N CYS A 2 11.37 20.16 3.85
CA CYS A 2 10.46 19.10 3.34
C CYS A 2 10.85 18.46 1.99
N GLU A 3 11.62 19.14 1.12
CA GLU A 3 11.89 18.63 -0.25
C GLU A 3 12.85 17.42 -0.30
N LEU A 4 13.57 17.11 0.79
CA LEU A 4 14.44 15.93 0.85
C LEU A 4 13.71 14.66 1.31
N GLU A 5 12.66 14.78 2.12
CA GLU A 5 11.86 13.62 2.56
C GLU A 5 11.02 13.05 1.42
N ASP A 6 10.49 13.90 0.53
CA ASP A 6 9.67 13.48 -0.61
C ASP A 6 10.48 12.67 -1.66
N CYS A 7 11.79 12.93 -1.81
CA CYS A 7 12.66 12.12 -2.66
C CYS A 7 12.96 10.72 -2.08
N MET A 8 12.82 10.54 -0.77
CA MET A 8 13.13 9.27 -0.10
C MET A 8 11.92 8.33 -0.02
N ASN A 9 10.71 8.80 -0.31
CA ASN A 9 9.49 8.00 -0.20
C ASN A 9 8.48 8.25 -1.34
N PRO A 10 8.84 7.90 -2.60
CA PRO A 10 7.98 8.14 -3.76
C PRO A 10 6.63 7.40 -3.66
N GLN A 11 6.57 6.28 -2.93
CA GLN A 11 5.33 5.54 -2.70
C GLN A 11 4.35 6.35 -1.84
N GLY A 12 4.83 7.03 -0.79
CA GLY A 12 3.98 7.83 0.09
C GLY A 12 3.35 9.02 -0.60
N THR A 13 4.15 9.74 -1.41
CA THR A 13 3.67 10.86 -2.22
C THR A 13 2.64 10.41 -3.24
N ALA A 14 2.87 9.28 -3.93
CA ALA A 14 1.91 8.73 -4.89
C ALA A 14 0.57 8.36 -4.24
N VAL A 15 0.58 7.65 -3.11
CA VAL A 15 -0.66 7.26 -2.41
C VAL A 15 -1.44 8.48 -1.92
N SER A 16 -0.76 9.49 -1.38
CA SER A 16 -1.42 10.72 -0.92
C SER A 16 -2.05 11.50 -2.06
N GLN A 17 -1.34 11.69 -3.17
CA GLN A 17 -1.83 12.43 -4.33
C GLN A 17 -3.02 11.71 -4.99
N LEU A 18 -2.91 10.40 -5.20
CA LEU A 18 -3.95 9.60 -5.84
C LEU A 18 -5.22 9.52 -4.97
N SER A 19 -5.09 9.31 -3.66
CA SER A 19 -6.25 9.26 -2.75
C SER A 19 -6.98 10.61 -2.70
N THR A 20 -6.23 11.71 -2.60
CA THR A 20 -6.78 13.07 -2.62
C THR A 20 -7.48 13.38 -3.95
N GLN A 21 -6.88 12.99 -5.07
CA GLN A 21 -7.46 13.18 -6.41
C GLN A 21 -8.75 12.35 -6.58
N SER A 22 -8.74 11.10 -6.12
CA SER A 22 -9.92 10.24 -6.15
C SER A 22 -11.07 10.87 -5.37
N LEU A 23 -10.83 11.38 -4.16
CA LEU A 23 -11.88 12.05 -3.38
C LEU A 23 -12.41 13.31 -4.04
N LYS A 24 -11.52 14.16 -4.60
CA LYS A 24 -11.93 15.36 -5.34
C LYS A 24 -12.82 15.01 -6.53
N SER A 25 -12.57 13.87 -7.18
CA SER A 25 -13.37 13.41 -8.31
C SER A 25 -14.81 13.01 -7.93
N LEU A 26 -15.04 12.60 -6.68
CA LEU A 26 -16.38 12.24 -6.20
C LEU A 26 -17.30 13.45 -6.04
N GLY A 27 -16.75 14.66 -5.90
CA GLY A 27 -17.54 15.89 -5.84
C GLY A 27 -18.51 15.95 -4.65
N ILE A 28 -18.13 15.36 -3.52
CA ILE A 28 -18.99 15.20 -2.34
C ILE A 28 -19.47 16.57 -1.84
N VAL A 29 -20.78 16.72 -1.65
CA VAL A 29 -21.39 17.96 -1.17
C VAL A 29 -21.54 17.92 0.34
N HIS A 30 -21.15 19.02 1.01
CA HIS A 30 -21.27 19.20 2.44
C HIS A 30 -22.06 20.49 2.78
N PRO A 31 -23.05 20.44 3.69
CA PRO A 31 -23.62 19.22 4.30
C PRO A 31 -24.41 18.36 3.27
N PRO A 32 -24.52 17.04 3.50
CA PRO A 32 -25.29 16.16 2.63
C PRO A 32 -26.78 16.51 2.72
N ASP A 33 -27.50 16.30 1.62
CA ASP A 33 -28.96 16.48 1.52
C ASP A 33 -29.49 17.89 1.84
N TRP A 34 -28.62 18.91 1.82
CA TRP A 34 -29.06 20.28 2.04
C TRP A 34 -29.99 20.75 0.92
N GLN A 35 -31.13 21.31 1.33
CA GLN A 35 -32.06 21.98 0.43
C GLN A 35 -32.24 23.42 0.88
N MET A 36 -32.14 24.35 -0.07
CA MET A 36 -32.33 25.76 0.25
C MET A 36 -33.78 25.99 0.71
N PRO A 37 -34.00 26.52 1.93
CA PRO A 37 -35.35 26.76 2.42
C PRO A 37 -36.10 27.74 1.52
N GLN A 38 -37.37 27.47 1.26
CA GLN A 38 -38.23 28.33 0.43
C GLN A 38 -39.29 29.07 1.27
N GLY A 39 -39.95 30.06 0.67
CA GLY A 39 -41.06 30.78 1.28
C GLY A 39 -40.70 31.53 2.58
N GLY A 40 -41.53 31.40 3.61
CA GLY A 40 -41.32 32.03 4.92
C GLY A 40 -39.99 31.62 5.58
N ALA A 41 -39.65 30.33 5.51
CA ALA A 41 -38.40 29.78 6.02
C ALA A 41 -37.18 30.30 5.24
N GLY A 42 -37.29 30.45 3.91
CA GLY A 42 -36.25 31.06 3.09
C GLY A 42 -35.93 32.49 3.50
N ARG A 43 -36.96 33.31 3.77
CA ARG A 43 -36.78 34.68 4.27
C ARG A 43 -36.11 34.72 5.63
N GLN A 44 -36.51 33.83 6.55
CA GLN A 44 -35.87 33.70 7.86
C GLN A 44 -34.39 33.33 7.73
N PHE A 45 -34.08 32.35 6.87
CA PHE A 45 -32.70 31.95 6.58
C PHE A 45 -31.88 33.12 6.03
N THR A 46 -32.36 33.82 5.00
CA THR A 46 -31.65 34.99 4.45
C THR A 46 -31.45 36.10 5.48
N ASN A 47 -32.45 36.38 6.31
CA ASN A 47 -32.39 37.44 7.32
C ASN A 47 -31.50 37.08 8.52
N ALA A 48 -31.25 35.79 8.78
CA ALA A 48 -30.38 35.34 9.86
C ALA A 48 -28.89 35.67 9.62
N PHE A 49 -28.49 35.95 8.37
CA PHE A 49 -27.12 36.22 7.99
C PHE A 49 -26.91 37.65 7.53
N ARG A 50 -25.72 38.19 7.82
CA ARG A 50 -25.28 39.48 7.30
C ARG A 50 -25.14 39.40 5.78
N PRO A 51 -25.34 40.51 5.03
CA PRO A 51 -25.23 40.51 3.57
C PRO A 51 -23.94 39.86 3.05
N GLU A 52 -22.81 40.14 3.69
CA GLU A 52 -21.49 39.60 3.36
C GLU A 52 -21.37 38.08 3.58
N ASP A 53 -22.16 37.50 4.48
CA ASP A 53 -22.13 36.07 4.79
C ASP A 53 -23.02 35.23 3.84
N ARG A 54 -23.87 35.88 3.04
CA ARG A 54 -24.86 35.20 2.17
C ARG A 54 -24.24 34.63 0.90
N ASN A 55 -23.18 35.25 0.41
CA ASN A 55 -22.56 34.86 -0.84
C ASN A 55 -21.04 34.98 -0.75
N THR A 56 -20.42 33.87 -0.43
CA THR A 56 -18.96 33.68 -0.41
C THR A 56 -18.55 32.78 -1.56
N GLN A 57 -17.35 33.01 -2.07
CA GLN A 57 -16.82 32.22 -3.17
C GLN A 57 -16.54 30.79 -2.70
N SER A 58 -17.14 29.83 -3.38
CA SER A 58 -16.84 28.40 -3.19
C SER A 58 -15.58 28.02 -3.98
N ASP A 59 -14.78 27.12 -3.43
CA ASP A 59 -13.58 26.59 -4.04
C ASP A 59 -13.85 25.18 -4.58
N PRO A 60 -13.96 25.00 -5.92
CA PRO A 60 -14.28 23.71 -6.51
C PRO A 60 -13.13 22.71 -6.46
N ALA A 61 -11.92 23.12 -6.08
CA ALA A 61 -10.73 22.25 -6.04
C ALA A 61 -10.59 21.47 -4.72
N ARG A 62 -11.49 21.70 -3.76
CA ARG A 62 -11.49 21.02 -2.45
C ARG A 62 -12.19 19.66 -2.52
N VAL A 63 -11.86 18.80 -1.56
CA VAL A 63 -12.49 17.47 -1.42
C VAL A 63 -14.00 17.58 -1.22
N PHE A 64 -14.44 18.49 -0.34
CA PHE A 64 -15.86 18.76 -0.13
C PHE A 64 -16.28 20.06 -0.81
N ARG A 65 -17.38 19.97 -1.56
CA ARG A 65 -18.07 21.12 -2.14
C ARG A 65 -19.10 21.67 -1.17
N SER A 66 -19.21 22.99 -1.08
CA SER A 66 -20.23 23.63 -0.25
C SER A 66 -21.62 23.46 -0.86
N ALA A 67 -22.62 23.08 -0.07
CA ALA A 67 -24.00 22.95 -0.56
C ALA A 67 -24.67 24.27 -0.96
N SER A 68 -24.16 25.41 -0.48
CA SER A 68 -24.55 26.73 -0.96
C SER A 68 -23.40 27.73 -0.82
N SER A 69 -23.57 28.94 -1.36
CA SER A 69 -22.62 30.05 -1.24
C SER A 69 -22.60 30.70 0.15
N ASN A 70 -23.41 30.22 1.10
CA ASN A 70 -23.42 30.76 2.45
C ASN A 70 -22.05 30.51 3.12
N LYS A 71 -21.52 31.55 3.80
CA LYS A 71 -20.22 31.51 4.48
C LYS A 71 -20.05 30.29 5.40
N PHE A 72 -21.11 29.89 6.11
CA PHE A 72 -21.03 28.74 7.00
C PHE A 72 -20.84 27.43 6.23
N HIS A 73 -21.49 27.26 5.08
CA HIS A 73 -21.30 26.06 4.26
C HIS A 73 -19.95 26.04 3.58
N THR A 74 -19.49 27.17 3.05
CA THR A 74 -18.17 27.28 2.42
C THR A 74 -17.05 27.08 3.45
N ASP A 75 -17.11 27.72 4.62
CA ASP A 75 -16.13 27.53 5.70
C ASP A 75 -16.14 26.12 6.25
N SER A 76 -17.31 25.52 6.50
CA SER A 76 -17.41 24.14 6.99
C SER A 76 -16.82 23.15 5.97
N ALA A 77 -17.20 23.24 4.69
CA ALA A 77 -16.65 22.40 3.64
C ALA A 77 -15.11 22.56 3.54
N ARG A 78 -14.63 23.79 3.68
CA ARG A 78 -13.19 24.10 3.70
C ARG A 78 -12.46 23.46 4.87
N VAL A 79 -12.93 23.67 6.11
CA VAL A 79 -12.25 23.17 7.32
C VAL A 79 -12.25 21.64 7.35
N ILE A 80 -13.35 21.01 6.93
CA ILE A 80 -13.42 19.55 6.86
C ILE A 80 -12.49 19.02 5.77
N SER A 81 -12.44 19.66 4.60
CA SER A 81 -11.50 19.28 3.54
C SER A 81 -10.06 19.36 4.02
N GLU A 82 -9.66 20.46 4.65
CA GLU A 82 -8.29 20.66 5.18
C GLU A 82 -7.91 19.58 6.20
N LYS A 83 -8.83 19.23 7.10
CA LYS A 83 -8.59 18.17 8.10
C LYS A 83 -8.50 16.78 7.45
N LEU A 84 -9.35 16.48 6.48
CA LEU A 84 -9.35 15.19 5.80
C LEU A 84 -8.11 15.01 4.92
N GLU A 85 -7.73 16.04 4.14
CA GLU A 85 -6.50 16.02 3.34
C GLU A 85 -5.27 15.83 4.25
N ALA A 86 -5.20 16.53 5.40
CA ALA A 86 -4.12 16.33 6.36
C ALA A 86 -4.11 14.93 6.99
N PHE A 87 -5.27 14.33 7.24
CA PHE A 87 -5.38 12.95 7.71
C PHE A 87 -4.85 11.96 6.65
N LEU A 88 -5.28 12.10 5.40
CA LEU A 88 -4.87 11.21 4.31
C LEU A 88 -3.39 11.33 3.98
N ASP A 89 -2.83 12.55 4.00
CA ASP A 89 -1.39 12.76 3.85
C ASP A 89 -0.60 12.03 4.95
N LYS A 90 -0.96 12.23 6.22
CA LYS A 90 -0.32 11.54 7.35
C LYS A 90 -0.47 10.03 7.27
N MET A 91 -1.65 9.54 6.90
CA MET A 91 -1.88 8.10 6.76
C MET A 91 -1.08 7.50 5.60
N SER A 92 -1.03 8.18 4.45
CA SER A 92 -0.25 7.74 3.29
C SER A 92 1.24 7.69 3.58
N LYS A 93 1.76 8.71 4.29
CA LYS A 93 3.14 8.73 4.79
C LYS A 93 3.41 7.56 5.74
N ALA A 94 2.51 7.29 6.69
CA ALA A 94 2.65 6.16 7.61
C ALA A 94 2.63 4.81 6.88
N VAL A 95 1.73 4.63 5.90
CA VAL A 95 1.69 3.42 5.05
C VAL A 95 3.00 3.22 4.32
N ALA A 96 3.50 4.27 3.66
CA ALA A 96 4.68 4.15 2.84
C ALA A 96 5.97 3.99 3.65
N THR A 97 6.08 4.64 4.81
CA THR A 97 7.15 4.38 5.78
C THR A 97 7.10 2.93 6.27
N GLY A 98 5.91 2.43 6.64
CA GLY A 98 5.74 1.03 7.03
C GLY A 98 6.12 0.05 5.92
N TRP A 99 5.77 0.37 4.67
CA TRP A 99 6.18 -0.38 3.48
C TRP A 99 7.70 -0.39 3.29
N GLY A 100 8.35 0.77 3.37
CA GLY A 100 9.81 0.88 3.29
C GLY A 100 10.52 0.05 4.35
N MET A 101 10.06 0.13 5.61
CA MET A 101 10.56 -0.69 6.71
C MET A 101 10.34 -2.18 6.45
N TRP A 102 9.19 -2.55 5.88
CA TRP A 102 8.91 -3.95 5.53
C TRP A 102 9.86 -4.46 4.46
N MET A 103 10.11 -3.70 3.39
CA MET A 103 11.02 -4.11 2.31
C MET A 103 12.44 -4.36 2.83
N THR A 104 12.98 -3.44 3.61
CA THR A 104 14.35 -3.56 4.14
C THR A 104 14.48 -4.72 5.14
N SER A 105 13.40 -5.02 5.88
CA SER A 105 13.34 -6.13 6.85
C SER A 105 12.88 -7.46 6.24
N SER A 106 12.54 -7.48 4.96
CA SER A 106 12.06 -8.70 4.28
C SER A 106 13.21 -9.65 3.97
N MET A 107 12.91 -10.94 4.04
CA MET A 107 13.85 -12.01 3.73
C MET A 107 13.19 -13.07 2.88
N VAL A 108 13.99 -13.73 2.05
CA VAL A 108 13.62 -14.94 1.34
C VAL A 108 14.31 -16.13 1.98
N ALA A 109 13.53 -17.17 2.27
CA ALA A 109 14.04 -18.42 2.81
C ALA A 109 13.27 -19.61 2.23
N GLY A 110 13.88 -20.80 2.26
CA GLY A 110 13.22 -22.04 1.87
C GLY A 110 12.97 -22.19 0.36
N VAL A 111 13.67 -21.41 -0.48
CA VAL A 111 13.66 -21.63 -1.93
C VAL A 111 14.39 -22.93 -2.23
N MET A 112 13.79 -23.81 -3.04
CA MET A 112 14.38 -25.10 -3.39
C MET A 112 15.12 -25.02 -4.72
N VAL A 113 16.43 -25.28 -4.73
CA VAL A 113 17.30 -25.15 -5.91
C VAL A 113 17.60 -26.52 -6.51
N ASN A 114 17.30 -26.70 -7.80
CA ASN A 114 17.59 -27.92 -8.55
C ASN A 114 18.16 -27.56 -9.93
N GLY A 115 19.48 -27.61 -10.06
CA GLY A 115 20.19 -27.24 -11.27
C GLY A 115 19.98 -25.76 -11.61
N PRO A 116 19.62 -25.40 -12.86
CA PRO A 116 19.49 -24.01 -13.29
C PRO A 116 18.25 -23.29 -12.76
N VAL A 117 17.35 -23.97 -12.06
CA VAL A 117 16.06 -23.42 -11.64
C VAL A 117 15.88 -23.62 -10.14
N ALA A 118 15.25 -22.65 -9.49
CA ALA A 118 14.75 -22.82 -8.14
C ALA A 118 13.26 -22.51 -8.05
N VAL A 119 12.56 -23.26 -7.19
CA VAL A 119 11.13 -23.09 -6.95
C VAL A 119 10.95 -22.13 -5.77
N PHE A 120 10.25 -21.04 -6.04
CA PHE A 120 9.78 -20.09 -5.04
C PHE A 120 8.37 -20.50 -4.62
N SER A 121 8.25 -21.11 -3.44
CA SER A 121 6.98 -21.65 -2.93
C SER A 121 6.28 -20.65 -1.99
N PRO A 122 4.98 -20.82 -1.71
CA PRO A 122 4.30 -20.02 -0.70
C PRO A 122 5.07 -20.04 0.63
N GLY A 123 5.18 -18.87 1.27
CA GLY A 123 5.93 -18.68 2.51
C GLY A 123 7.43 -18.44 2.34
N CYS A 124 7.96 -18.49 1.11
CA CYS A 124 9.37 -18.18 0.87
C CYS A 124 9.69 -16.71 1.18
N LEU A 125 8.81 -15.77 0.84
CA LEU A 125 8.94 -14.35 1.19
C LEU A 125 8.35 -14.08 2.58
N GLN A 126 9.21 -13.68 3.51
CA GLN A 126 8.84 -13.38 4.89
C GLN A 126 9.19 -11.93 5.22
N GLY A 127 8.36 -11.32 6.06
CA GLY A 127 8.61 -9.98 6.57
C GLY A 127 7.80 -9.72 7.84
N PRO A 128 8.11 -8.63 8.55
CA PRO A 128 7.40 -8.27 9.77
C PRO A 128 5.91 -7.96 9.49
N PRO A 129 5.03 -8.04 10.51
CA PRO A 129 3.62 -7.68 10.35
C PRO A 129 3.45 -6.20 9.96
N MET A 130 2.95 -5.96 8.75
CA MET A 130 2.79 -4.61 8.19
C MET A 130 1.91 -3.69 9.05
N THR A 131 0.86 -4.22 9.69
CA THR A 131 0.00 -3.46 10.60
C THR A 131 0.81 -2.73 11.68
N GLY A 132 1.75 -3.43 12.33
CA GLY A 132 2.57 -2.85 13.40
C GLY A 132 3.48 -1.74 12.87
N LEU A 133 4.07 -1.95 11.68
CA LEU A 133 4.94 -0.98 11.03
C LEU A 133 4.18 0.32 10.72
N ILE A 134 3.00 0.21 10.10
CA ILE A 134 2.16 1.38 9.76
C ILE A 134 1.80 2.17 11.02
N LEU A 135 1.34 1.48 12.09
CA LEU A 135 0.93 2.15 13.32
C LEU A 135 2.13 2.81 14.03
N SER A 136 3.31 2.20 13.96
CA SER A 136 4.55 2.77 14.54
C SER A 136 5.13 3.93 13.72
N ALA A 137 4.76 4.07 12.46
CA ALA A 137 5.28 5.07 11.53
C ALA A 137 4.65 6.47 11.68
N GLY A 138 4.04 6.77 12.83
CA GLY A 138 3.41 8.07 13.10
C GLY A 138 2.01 8.24 12.50
N ALA A 139 1.26 7.14 12.34
CA ALA A 139 -0.09 7.19 11.83
C ALA A 139 -1.01 8.10 12.71
N PRO A 140 -1.97 8.82 12.10
CA PRO A 140 -2.79 9.78 12.83
C PRO A 140 -3.71 9.09 13.86
N MET A 141 -3.53 9.44 15.14
CA MET A 141 -4.32 8.88 16.25
C MET A 141 -4.71 9.96 17.28
N SER A 142 -4.76 11.23 16.87
CA SER A 142 -4.94 12.34 17.83
C SER A 142 -6.36 12.41 18.39
N THR A 143 -7.33 11.86 17.67
CA THR A 143 -8.73 11.75 18.09
C THR A 143 -9.21 10.31 18.08
N PRO A 144 -10.26 9.96 18.86
CA PRO A 144 -10.85 8.62 18.82
C PRO A 144 -11.32 8.19 17.42
N ASN A 145 -11.84 9.13 16.63
CA ASN A 145 -12.28 8.84 15.26
C ASN A 145 -11.09 8.58 14.35
N GLU A 146 -10.05 9.40 14.39
CA GLU A 146 -8.81 9.16 13.63
C GLU A 146 -8.20 7.80 13.97
N SER A 147 -8.12 7.46 15.26
CA SER A 147 -7.60 6.17 15.70
C SER A 147 -8.39 4.99 15.11
N ARG A 148 -9.73 5.08 15.07
CA ARG A 148 -10.58 4.05 14.43
C ARG A 148 -10.32 3.90 12.94
N TYR A 149 -10.25 5.01 12.19
CA TYR A 149 -9.93 4.97 10.76
C TYR A 149 -8.54 4.38 10.51
N THR A 150 -7.54 4.88 11.25
CA THR A 150 -6.15 4.45 11.14
C THR A 150 -5.99 2.96 11.43
N VAL A 151 -6.58 2.45 12.50
CA VAL A 151 -6.52 1.02 12.85
C VAL A 151 -7.22 0.17 11.79
N ALA A 152 -8.37 0.61 11.27
CA ALA A 152 -9.09 -0.10 10.22
C ALA A 152 -8.27 -0.21 8.93
N ILE A 153 -7.66 0.90 8.49
CA ILE A 153 -6.79 0.95 7.30
C ILE A 153 -5.54 0.08 7.51
N ALA A 154 -4.82 0.29 8.62
CA ALA A 154 -3.59 -0.45 8.89
C ALA A 154 -3.82 -1.96 8.98
N LYS A 155 -4.91 -2.38 9.63
CA LYS A 155 -5.27 -3.80 9.73
C LYS A 155 -5.66 -4.39 8.37
N ALA A 156 -6.46 -3.68 7.59
CA ALA A 156 -6.86 -4.15 6.25
C ALA A 156 -5.66 -4.30 5.31
N ILE A 157 -4.79 -3.29 5.25
CA ILE A 157 -3.54 -3.34 4.48
C ILE A 157 -2.67 -4.47 5.01
N GLY A 158 -2.47 -4.57 6.32
CA GLY A 158 -1.59 -5.57 6.89
C GLY A 158 -2.03 -7.01 6.65
N THR A 159 -3.34 -7.30 6.80
CA THR A 159 -3.90 -8.63 6.49
C THR A 159 -3.76 -8.96 5.01
N SER A 160 -4.09 -8.01 4.13
CA SER A 160 -4.03 -8.22 2.67
C SER A 160 -2.59 -8.37 2.19
N TRP A 161 -1.67 -7.57 2.74
CA TRP A 161 -0.24 -7.65 2.46
C TRP A 161 0.34 -9.00 2.89
N GLN A 162 -0.04 -9.46 4.09
CA GLN A 162 0.38 -10.76 4.60
C GLN A 162 -0.09 -11.91 3.71
N SER A 163 -1.36 -11.88 3.29
CA SER A 163 -1.90 -12.87 2.36
C SER A 163 -1.13 -12.87 1.03
N TRP A 164 -0.80 -11.68 0.51
CA TRP A 164 -0.04 -11.54 -0.73
C TRP A 164 1.37 -12.12 -0.61
N HIS A 165 2.20 -11.67 0.33
CA HIS A 165 3.61 -12.11 0.36
C HIS A 165 3.77 -13.58 0.77
N LEU A 166 2.90 -14.09 1.66
CA LEU A 166 2.92 -15.51 2.02
C LEU A 166 2.39 -16.40 0.88
N GLY A 167 1.52 -15.87 0.02
CA GLY A 167 1.03 -16.57 -1.17
C GLY A 167 1.94 -16.49 -2.39
N LEU A 168 3.08 -15.77 -2.30
CA LEU A 168 3.93 -15.50 -3.45
C LEU A 168 4.64 -16.77 -3.95
N THR A 169 4.55 -17.02 -5.25
CA THR A 169 5.10 -18.18 -5.93
C THR A 169 5.74 -17.82 -7.26
N GLY A 170 6.67 -18.67 -7.71
CA GLY A 170 7.28 -18.55 -9.02
C GLY A 170 8.57 -19.36 -9.14
N THR A 171 9.42 -18.96 -10.08
CA THR A 171 10.69 -19.64 -10.35
C THR A 171 11.83 -18.64 -10.42
N LEU A 172 12.96 -18.96 -9.80
CA LEU A 172 14.21 -18.21 -9.91
C LEU A 172 15.18 -18.97 -10.83
N SER A 173 16.06 -18.24 -11.51
CA SER A 173 17.06 -18.81 -12.41
C SER A 173 18.47 -18.70 -11.81
N TYR A 174 19.22 -19.81 -11.90
CA TYR A 174 20.59 -19.97 -11.46
C TYR A 174 21.42 -20.73 -12.51
N PRO A 175 21.68 -20.18 -13.70
CA PRO A 175 22.43 -20.91 -14.74
C PRO A 175 23.74 -21.55 -14.27
N PRO A 176 24.55 -20.93 -13.39
CA PRO A 176 25.78 -21.57 -12.87
C PRO A 176 25.54 -22.87 -12.08
N CYS A 177 24.35 -23.06 -11.51
CA CYS A 177 23.99 -24.27 -10.77
C CYS A 177 23.72 -25.48 -11.69
N ALA A 178 23.64 -25.31 -13.02
CA ALA A 178 23.48 -26.42 -13.95
C ALA A 178 24.75 -27.27 -14.10
N VAL A 179 25.92 -26.64 -14.01
CA VAL A 179 27.24 -27.25 -14.23
C VAL A 179 28.25 -26.66 -13.24
N PHE A 180 28.04 -26.91 -11.95
CA PHE A 180 28.89 -26.33 -10.91
C PHE A 180 30.21 -27.10 -10.77
N PRO A 181 31.39 -26.41 -10.81
CA PRO A 181 32.70 -27.04 -10.75
C PRO A 181 33.18 -27.29 -9.31
N GLY A 182 32.42 -28.06 -8.54
CA GLY A 182 32.79 -28.35 -7.15
C GLY A 182 31.80 -29.28 -6.45
N PRO A 183 32.15 -29.79 -5.26
CA PRO A 183 31.28 -30.69 -4.50
C PRO A 183 30.07 -29.97 -3.89
N VAL A 184 30.17 -28.65 -3.65
CA VAL A 184 29.13 -27.83 -3.02
C VAL A 184 29.12 -26.44 -3.66
N ALA A 185 27.95 -26.01 -4.14
CA ALA A 185 27.73 -24.63 -4.55
C ALA A 185 27.60 -23.73 -3.31
N ALA A 186 28.40 -22.67 -3.24
CA ALA A 186 28.43 -21.76 -2.10
C ALA A 186 27.92 -20.37 -2.52
N GLY A 187 26.66 -20.07 -2.18
CA GLY A 187 26.10 -18.72 -2.26
C GLY A 187 26.03 -18.11 -3.67
N ILE A 188 25.49 -18.84 -4.64
CA ILE A 188 25.33 -18.35 -6.02
C ILE A 188 24.09 -17.46 -6.09
N PRO A 189 24.17 -16.18 -6.51
CA PRO A 189 23.00 -15.31 -6.59
C PRO A 189 22.08 -15.71 -7.76
N ASN A 190 20.79 -15.40 -7.62
CA ASN A 190 19.82 -15.55 -8.70
C ASN A 190 20.03 -14.50 -9.79
N ILE A 191 19.57 -14.81 -11.01
CA ILE A 191 19.32 -13.75 -12.00
C ILE A 191 18.23 -12.82 -11.44
N PRO A 192 18.46 -11.50 -11.40
CA PRO A 192 17.44 -10.56 -10.95
C PRO A 192 16.16 -10.67 -11.78
N ILE A 193 15.01 -10.74 -11.11
CA ILE A 193 13.69 -10.78 -11.76
C ILE A 193 12.77 -9.73 -11.15
N PRO A 194 11.85 -9.12 -11.91
CA PRO A 194 10.86 -8.22 -11.33
C PRO A 194 9.89 -8.99 -10.43
N VAL A 195 9.44 -8.37 -9.34
CA VAL A 195 8.42 -8.97 -8.45
C VAL A 195 7.13 -9.28 -9.21
N ALA A 196 6.80 -8.49 -10.24
CA ALA A 196 5.68 -8.75 -11.14
C ALA A 196 5.76 -10.07 -11.92
N ALA A 197 6.93 -10.71 -12.04
CA ALA A 197 7.06 -12.03 -12.64
C ALA A 197 6.64 -13.17 -11.70
N LEU A 198 6.46 -12.87 -10.42
CA LEU A 198 5.93 -13.79 -9.41
C LEU A 198 4.41 -13.62 -9.29
N SER A 199 3.71 -14.69 -8.93
CA SER A 199 2.26 -14.68 -8.77
C SER A 199 1.88 -14.99 -7.33
N SER A 200 0.82 -14.36 -6.84
CA SER A 200 0.27 -14.66 -5.52
C SER A 200 -1.26 -14.68 -5.57
N PRO A 201 -1.91 -15.76 -5.12
CA PRO A 201 -3.37 -15.78 -4.95
C PRO A 201 -3.85 -14.68 -4.00
N GLY A 202 -3.03 -14.28 -3.03
CA GLY A 202 -3.36 -13.22 -2.07
C GLY A 202 -3.39 -11.82 -2.69
N GLU A 203 -2.92 -11.65 -3.93
CA GLU A 203 -2.98 -10.36 -4.62
C GLU A 203 -4.41 -9.82 -4.77
N SER A 204 -5.42 -10.69 -4.88
CA SER A 204 -6.82 -10.27 -4.98
C SER A 204 -7.28 -9.45 -3.78
N MET A 205 -6.67 -9.65 -2.59
CA MET A 205 -6.99 -8.91 -1.38
C MET A 205 -6.45 -7.48 -1.38
N LEU A 206 -5.41 -7.21 -2.20
CA LEU A 206 -4.83 -5.87 -2.34
C LEU A 206 -5.55 -5.02 -3.40
N LYS A 207 -6.53 -5.59 -4.10
CA LYS A 207 -7.35 -4.85 -5.07
C LYS A 207 -8.33 -3.93 -4.39
N LYS A 208 -8.60 -2.78 -5.03
CA LYS A 208 -9.46 -1.71 -4.53
C LYS A 208 -10.73 -2.22 -3.81
N SER A 209 -11.52 -3.07 -4.49
CA SER A 209 -12.81 -3.55 -3.97
C SER A 209 -12.69 -4.42 -2.73
N ALA A 210 -11.74 -5.37 -2.73
CA ALA A 210 -11.52 -6.25 -1.59
C ALA A 210 -10.94 -5.47 -0.40
N LEU A 211 -9.99 -4.57 -0.68
CA LEU A 211 -9.31 -3.80 0.34
C LEU A 211 -10.25 -2.78 1.00
N SER A 212 -11.07 -2.03 0.24
CA SER A 212 -12.03 -1.09 0.82
C SER A 212 -13.12 -1.81 1.63
N SER A 213 -13.59 -2.96 1.15
CA SER A 213 -14.54 -3.81 1.89
C SER A 213 -13.95 -4.28 3.22
N LEU A 214 -12.67 -4.67 3.23
CA LEU A 214 -11.98 -5.09 4.45
C LEU A 214 -11.75 -3.91 5.42
N MET A 215 -11.46 -2.71 4.91
CA MET A 215 -11.37 -1.49 5.73
C MET A 215 -12.72 -1.17 6.39
N MET A 216 -13.82 -1.20 5.63
CA MET A 216 -15.17 -1.01 6.15
C MET A 216 -15.53 -2.05 7.21
N ALA A 217 -15.23 -3.33 6.95
CA ALA A 217 -15.47 -4.41 7.90
C ALA A 217 -14.67 -4.23 9.21
N ASN A 218 -13.42 -3.78 9.12
CA ASN A 218 -12.60 -3.49 10.30
C ASN A 218 -13.04 -2.22 11.04
N TYR A 219 -13.67 -1.26 10.37
CA TYR A 219 -14.17 -0.04 11.00
C TYR A 219 -15.40 -0.29 11.89
N GLY A 220 -16.28 -1.21 11.48
CA GLY A 220 -17.38 -1.72 12.32
C GLY A 220 -18.50 -0.72 12.62
N ALA A 221 -18.53 0.43 11.94
CA ALA A 221 -19.58 1.44 12.06
C ALA A 221 -20.03 1.93 10.67
N PRO A 222 -21.08 1.33 10.08
CA PRO A 222 -21.53 1.67 8.72
C PRO A 222 -22.13 3.08 8.61
N ASP A 223 -22.50 3.71 9.73
CA ASP A 223 -23.30 4.94 9.74
C ASP A 223 -22.49 6.23 9.57
N HIS A 224 -21.17 6.16 9.39
CA HIS A 224 -20.36 7.36 9.22
C HIS A 224 -20.37 7.81 7.75
N ALA A 225 -21.01 8.96 7.48
CA ALA A 225 -21.42 9.44 6.15
C ALA A 225 -20.32 9.58 5.06
N TYR A 226 -19.04 9.44 5.40
CA TYR A 226 -17.91 9.55 4.45
C TYR A 226 -16.90 8.41 4.57
N ALA A 227 -17.16 7.41 5.42
CA ALA A 227 -16.17 6.36 5.67
C ALA A 227 -15.90 5.53 4.41
N SER A 228 -16.96 5.26 3.64
CA SER A 228 -16.87 4.44 2.43
C SER A 228 -15.99 5.09 1.37
N GLU A 229 -16.13 6.39 1.17
CA GLU A 229 -15.41 7.20 0.19
C GLU A 229 -13.93 7.34 0.59
N ILE A 230 -13.67 7.53 1.89
CA ILE A 230 -12.30 7.60 2.42
C ILE A 230 -11.58 6.27 2.21
N PHE A 231 -12.21 5.14 2.53
CA PHE A 231 -11.59 3.84 2.33
C PHE A 231 -11.47 3.46 0.86
N ASP A 232 -12.46 3.79 0.02
CA ASP A 232 -12.42 3.53 -1.42
C ASP A 232 -11.27 4.28 -2.10
N SER A 233 -11.09 5.55 -1.76
CA SER A 233 -10.01 6.39 -2.28
C SER A 233 -8.62 5.94 -1.81
N MET A 234 -8.47 5.56 -0.54
CA MET A 234 -7.22 5.03 -0.02
C MET A 234 -6.88 3.66 -0.64
N ALA A 235 -7.88 2.80 -0.82
CA ALA A 235 -7.71 1.49 -1.44
C ALA A 235 -7.32 1.58 -2.92
N ASP A 236 -7.93 2.50 -3.67
CA ASP A 236 -7.58 2.77 -5.07
C ASP A 236 -6.13 3.26 -5.21
N ALA A 237 -5.76 4.25 -4.39
CA ALA A 237 -4.40 4.80 -4.36
C ALA A 237 -3.36 3.73 -4.01
N PHE A 238 -3.67 2.85 -3.06
CA PHE A 238 -2.80 1.74 -2.69
C PHE A 238 -2.66 0.72 -3.83
N ASP A 239 -3.74 0.28 -4.47
CA ASP A 239 -3.72 -0.70 -5.57
C ASP A 239 -2.88 -0.20 -6.76
N GLN A 240 -3.05 1.06 -7.15
CA GLN A 240 -2.26 1.68 -8.22
C GLN A 240 -0.78 1.76 -7.87
N THR A 241 -0.46 2.19 -6.64
CA THR A 241 0.92 2.28 -6.15
C THR A 241 1.57 0.91 -6.07
N PHE A 242 0.84 -0.10 -5.58
CA PHE A 242 1.29 -1.49 -5.50
C PHE A 242 1.55 -2.10 -6.87
N THR A 243 0.64 -1.88 -7.83
CA THR A 243 0.81 -2.36 -9.19
C THR A 243 2.07 -1.77 -9.83
N THR A 244 2.29 -0.47 -9.65
CA THR A 244 3.51 0.21 -10.13
C THR A 244 4.76 -0.36 -9.45
N TRP A 245 4.74 -0.45 -8.11
CA TRP A 245 5.84 -0.97 -7.31
C TRP A 245 6.28 -2.37 -7.75
N LYS A 246 5.34 -3.30 -7.98
CA LYS A 246 5.68 -4.67 -8.41
C LYS A 246 6.47 -4.71 -9.71
N THR A 247 6.19 -3.78 -10.62
CA THR A 247 6.88 -3.70 -11.92
C THR A 247 8.26 -3.06 -11.82
N SER A 248 8.45 -2.16 -10.85
CA SER A 248 9.73 -1.47 -10.63
C SER A 248 10.68 -2.21 -9.69
N THR A 249 10.16 -3.04 -8.77
CA THR A 249 10.98 -3.71 -7.76
C THR A 249 11.49 -5.05 -8.25
N ILE A 250 12.78 -5.29 -8.00
CA ILE A 250 13.53 -6.44 -8.45
C ILE A 250 13.85 -7.34 -7.26
N LEU A 251 13.55 -8.63 -7.41
CA LEU A 251 14.00 -9.69 -6.52
C LEU A 251 15.39 -10.16 -6.95
N THR A 252 16.38 -9.92 -6.09
CA THR A 252 17.79 -10.26 -6.32
C THR A 252 18.44 -10.77 -5.03
N ASN A 253 19.70 -11.20 -5.10
CA ASN A 253 20.49 -11.64 -3.96
C ASN A 253 19.86 -12.80 -3.16
N VAL A 254 19.06 -13.64 -3.80
CA VAL A 254 18.66 -14.93 -3.24
C VAL A 254 19.79 -15.91 -3.55
N LEU A 255 20.60 -16.22 -2.54
CA LEU A 255 21.82 -17.01 -2.67
C LEU A 255 21.51 -18.50 -2.58
N ALA A 256 21.79 -19.24 -3.64
CA ALA A 256 21.68 -20.69 -3.70
C ALA A 256 22.91 -21.38 -3.10
N THR A 257 22.67 -22.38 -2.26
CA THR A 257 23.69 -23.27 -1.69
C THR A 257 23.20 -24.71 -1.78
N GLY A 258 24.07 -25.66 -2.15
CA GLY A 258 23.66 -27.06 -2.22
C GLY A 258 24.75 -28.01 -2.67
N ALA A 259 24.56 -29.30 -2.41
CA ALA A 259 25.49 -30.35 -2.80
C ALA A 259 25.41 -30.64 -4.32
N VAL A 260 26.50 -31.18 -4.85
CA VAL A 260 26.64 -31.61 -6.24
C VAL A 260 26.93 -33.12 -6.24
N PRO A 261 25.90 -33.98 -6.24
CA PRO A 261 26.03 -35.40 -5.87
C PRO A 261 26.93 -36.24 -6.79
N THR A 262 27.05 -35.83 -8.06
CA THR A 262 27.84 -36.56 -9.07
C THR A 262 29.23 -35.95 -9.29
N TRP A 263 29.69 -35.07 -8.39
CA TRP A 263 31.03 -34.52 -8.48
C TRP A 263 32.09 -35.62 -8.26
N SER A 264 32.85 -35.93 -9.31
CA SER A 264 33.98 -36.85 -9.28
C SER A 264 35.13 -36.19 -10.05
N PRO A 265 36.17 -35.64 -9.37
CA PRO A 265 37.19 -34.80 -9.99
C PRO A 265 37.85 -35.41 -11.23
N ALA A 266 38.00 -36.73 -11.25
CA ALA A 266 38.68 -37.46 -12.33
C ALA A 266 37.78 -37.75 -13.54
N TRP A 267 36.45 -37.73 -13.39
CA TRP A 267 35.50 -38.26 -14.40
C TRP A 267 34.40 -37.28 -14.80
N MET A 268 33.97 -36.41 -13.87
CA MET A 268 32.92 -35.40 -14.08
C MET A 268 33.31 -34.14 -13.30
N PRO A 269 34.02 -33.20 -13.95
CA PRO A 269 34.53 -32.00 -13.28
C PRO A 269 33.41 -31.03 -12.88
N VAL A 270 32.21 -31.21 -13.43
CA VAL A 270 31.02 -30.39 -13.19
C VAL A 270 29.78 -31.25 -13.05
N ALA A 271 28.81 -30.79 -12.26
CA ALA A 271 27.50 -31.41 -12.13
C ALA A 271 26.45 -30.42 -11.60
N PRO A 272 25.16 -30.72 -11.74
CA PRO A 272 24.12 -29.82 -11.25
C PRO A 272 24.02 -29.85 -9.72
N VAL A 273 23.63 -28.72 -9.15
CA VAL A 273 23.23 -28.63 -7.73
C VAL A 273 21.91 -29.37 -7.57
N VAL A 274 21.78 -30.25 -6.58
CA VAL A 274 20.55 -31.02 -6.33
C VAL A 274 20.10 -30.82 -4.89
N GLY A 275 18.83 -30.47 -4.68
CA GLY A 275 18.27 -30.27 -3.35
C GLY A 275 18.90 -29.11 -2.59
N GLY A 276 19.37 -28.08 -3.29
CA GLY A 276 19.92 -26.89 -2.68
C GLY A 276 18.84 -26.02 -2.03
N VAL A 277 19.29 -25.08 -1.19
CA VAL A 277 18.46 -24.08 -0.53
C VAL A 277 18.87 -22.68 -0.96
N GLY A 278 17.88 -21.82 -1.19
CA GLY A 278 18.04 -20.40 -1.49
C GLY A 278 17.63 -19.54 -0.31
N MET A 279 18.48 -18.58 0.07
CA MET A 279 18.22 -17.61 1.14
C MET A 279 18.72 -16.21 0.75
N GLY A 280 18.02 -15.17 1.17
CA GLY A 280 18.43 -13.78 0.94
C GLY A 280 17.82 -12.83 1.96
N ALA A 281 18.57 -11.81 2.37
CA ALA A 281 18.07 -10.71 3.19
C ALA A 281 18.09 -9.43 2.34
N SER A 282 17.11 -8.55 2.53
CA SER A 282 17.03 -7.28 1.76
C SER A 282 17.06 -7.53 0.24
N CYS A 283 16.33 -8.56 -0.18
CA CYS A 283 16.33 -9.08 -1.56
C CYS A 283 15.43 -8.27 -2.52
N LEU A 284 14.68 -7.29 -2.01
CA LEU A 284 13.80 -6.42 -2.78
C LEU A 284 14.49 -5.06 -2.95
N VAL A 285 14.75 -4.66 -4.21
CA VAL A 285 15.42 -3.41 -4.56
C VAL A 285 14.62 -2.64 -5.61
#